data_AF-A0A7X6RRT5-F1
#
_entry.id   AF-A0A7X6RRT5-F1
#
_cell.length_a   1.000
_cell.length_b   1.000
_cell.length_c   1.000
_cell.angle_alpha   90.00
_cell.angle_beta   90.00
_cell.angle_gamma   90.00
#
_symmetry.space_group_name_H-M   'P 1'
#
loop_
_entity.id
_entity.type
_entity.pdbx_description
1 polymer ?
#
loop_
_entity_poly.entity_id
_entity_poly.type
_entity_poly.pdbx_seq_one_letter_code
_entity_poly.pdbx_strand_id
1 'polypeptide(L)'
;MTRSSPESPGEGATREPGGDTGGYTGLSHVAESGPDPVSRSGSSHRVDPDSGPAPEPPRLRRSTPGPAGPRPRTVSAPEEGLTGRPRTERARAERTGDGRSATLRDAPRPAGRGPARLRDNAAGNAVALLAAWFNLPLAVFLTAVGTVFGAVGGLVSGTFAGAGVLRQLNTVFAWILPLPVSMDDLLPTAAVQIGGTVGALLGAVSGGATMAFHVLVSPWLLLWEADPAWPFALAVGQVVTALAVASAYVAYCGAAEPARLRVSGARRPSRREAELLEPVVARAAARMGLDRPPKLLVDDSREPNAYAGIRHIVVNRGLLDVLGHDADAVAGVIAHEVAHHKHGDAVSLAWNRGIAWPVFLVHELAHRAQVSAVYWTFLLALVRVLLWSVTVTVRLLVMPVNARHWRRAELRADAEARAAGYGPGLYTALARLGEGFDGARSGWDAAVLATHPPTELRLERLETPGAHHPLHRTGAPLTSGLRSQLLKD
;
A
#
# COMPACT_ATOMS: atom_id res chain seq x y z
N MET A 1 7.86 35.50 80.02
CA MET A 1 8.36 36.52 79.07
C MET A 1 7.34 36.64 77.95
N THR A 2 6.28 37.42 78.12
CA THR A 2 6.12 38.84 77.73
C THR A 2 6.11 39.13 76.22
N ARG A 3 4.90 39.52 75.77
CA ARG A 3 4.54 40.52 74.72
C ARG A 3 4.80 40.15 73.25
N SER A 4 3.95 40.47 72.26
CA SER A 4 2.67 41.22 72.17
C SER A 4 2.16 41.15 70.72
N SER A 5 0.83 41.12 70.55
CA SER A 5 0.00 41.33 69.32
C SER A 5 0.14 42.76 68.73
N PRO A 6 -0.67 43.29 67.75
CA PRO A 6 -1.98 42.89 67.16
C PRO A 6 -1.99 42.95 65.59
N GLU A 7 -3.02 42.69 64.76
CA GLU A 7 -4.44 43.08 64.68
C GLU A 7 -5.22 42.13 63.73
N SER A 8 -6.52 41.95 63.96
CA SER A 8 -7.56 41.57 62.96
C SER A 8 -8.48 42.80 62.74
N PRO A 9 -9.45 42.85 61.77
CA PRO A 9 -10.60 41.93 61.61
C PRO A 9 -10.98 41.69 60.12
N GLY A 10 -11.96 40.89 59.67
CA GLY A 10 -13.03 40.09 60.26
C GLY A 10 -13.96 39.60 59.12
N GLU A 11 -14.58 38.43 59.33
CA GLU A 11 -15.91 37.93 58.88
C GLU A 11 -16.33 38.03 57.39
N GLY A 12 -16.95 37.03 56.76
CA GLY A 12 -17.61 35.80 57.22
C GLY A 12 -17.77 34.79 56.06
N ALA A 13 -17.82 33.49 56.38
CA ALA A 13 -19.04 32.66 56.37
C ALA A 13 -19.51 32.27 54.95
N THR A 14 -19.72 31.01 54.54
CA THR A 14 -19.90 29.74 55.25
C THR A 14 -19.93 28.59 54.22
N ARG A 15 -19.25 27.48 54.55
CA ARG A 15 -19.60 26.05 54.33
C ARG A 15 -19.81 25.48 52.90
N GLU A 16 -18.79 24.74 52.45
CA GLU A 16 -18.73 23.28 52.13
C GLU A 16 -20.01 22.41 52.24
N PRO A 17 -20.08 21.17 51.67
CA PRO A 17 -19.01 20.20 51.28
C PRO A 17 -19.25 19.55 49.89
N GLY A 18 -18.49 18.61 49.30
CA GLY A 18 -17.37 17.75 49.69
C GLY A 18 -17.48 16.43 48.87
N GLY A 19 -16.33 15.84 48.52
CA GLY A 19 -16.15 14.44 48.09
C GLY A 19 -16.69 14.03 46.70
N ASP A 20 -16.24 12.97 46.05
CA ASP A 20 -15.09 12.08 46.22
C ASP A 20 -14.99 11.25 44.91
N THR A 21 -13.77 10.80 44.59
CA THR A 21 -13.34 9.68 43.72
C THR A 21 -14.24 9.03 42.65
N GLY A 22 -13.64 8.72 41.48
CA GLY A 22 -13.79 7.38 40.85
C GLY A 22 -14.02 7.29 39.33
N GLY A 23 -12.99 6.87 38.58
CA GLY A 23 -12.97 5.70 37.68
C GLY A 23 -13.91 5.53 36.47
N TYR A 24 -13.28 5.14 35.35
CA TYR A 24 -13.71 4.21 34.28
C TYR A 24 -14.56 4.68 33.06
N THR A 25 -13.88 4.60 31.90
CA THR A 25 -14.28 4.01 30.59
C THR A 25 -15.73 4.07 30.09
N GLY A 26 -15.89 4.71 28.92
CA GLY A 26 -16.42 4.11 27.68
C GLY A 26 -17.92 3.81 27.57
N LEU A 27 -18.57 4.39 26.54
CA LEU A 27 -19.29 3.69 25.46
C LEU A 27 -20.27 4.63 24.72
N SER A 28 -20.26 4.49 23.39
CA SER A 28 -21.42 4.40 22.48
C SER A 28 -22.58 5.41 22.59
N HIS A 29 -22.75 6.19 21.51
CA HIS A 29 -24.04 6.80 21.18
C HIS A 29 -24.88 5.83 20.32
N VAL A 30 -26.02 5.40 20.89
CA VAL A 30 -27.21 4.93 20.17
C VAL A 30 -28.28 6.00 20.41
N ALA A 31 -28.92 6.45 19.33
CA ALA A 31 -29.99 7.43 19.37
C ALA A 31 -31.34 6.72 19.51
N GLU A 32 -32.05 7.00 20.60
CA GLU A 32 -33.50 6.79 20.74
C GLU A 32 -34.16 8.15 21.04
N SER A 33 -35.17 8.47 20.23
CA SER A 33 -35.97 9.69 20.28
C SER A 33 -37.13 9.56 21.28
N GLY A 34 -37.21 10.49 22.23
CA GLY A 34 -38.36 10.70 23.12
C GLY A 34 -39.47 11.57 22.50
N PRO A 35 -40.66 11.65 23.16
CA PRO A 35 -41.89 12.19 22.57
C PRO A 35 -42.17 13.65 22.99
N ASP A 36 -42.90 14.40 22.15
CA ASP A 36 -43.41 15.74 22.47
C ASP A 36 -44.95 15.85 22.40
N PRO A 37 -45.58 16.76 23.17
CA PRO A 37 -47.03 16.83 23.36
C PRO A 37 -47.74 17.98 22.60
N VAL A 38 -49.01 17.71 22.25
CA VAL A 38 -50.22 18.58 22.24
C VAL A 38 -50.10 20.06 21.81
N SER A 39 -50.77 20.44 20.70
CA SER A 39 -51.83 21.48 20.70
C SER A 39 -52.67 21.49 19.41
N ARG A 40 -53.85 22.10 19.50
CA ARG A 40 -55.07 21.93 18.71
C ARG A 40 -55.24 22.92 17.54
N SER A 41 -55.87 22.47 16.45
CA SER A 41 -56.97 23.10 15.68
C SER A 41 -57.07 22.35 14.33
N GLY A 42 -58.19 21.94 13.75
CA GLY A 42 -59.60 22.30 13.86
C GLY A 42 -60.18 22.18 12.43
N SER A 43 -61.44 21.73 12.31
CA SER A 43 -62.24 21.50 11.08
C SER A 43 -61.86 20.27 10.23
N SER A 44 -62.76 19.53 9.57
CA SER A 44 -64.20 19.23 9.71
C SER A 44 -64.55 18.25 8.57
N HIS A 45 -65.15 17.09 8.87
CA HIS A 45 -66.35 16.51 8.22
C HIS A 45 -66.37 14.96 8.08
N ARG A 46 -67.39 14.38 8.74
CA ARG A 46 -68.28 13.24 8.36
C ARG A 46 -67.69 11.89 7.86
N VAL A 47 -67.74 10.85 8.71
CA VAL A 47 -68.77 9.78 8.81
C VAL A 47 -69.36 9.32 7.44
N ASP A 48 -69.35 8.07 6.96
CA ASP A 48 -69.57 6.74 7.59
C ASP A 48 -69.19 5.56 6.62
N PRO A 49 -69.46 4.25 6.86
CA PRO A 49 -68.53 3.15 6.61
C PRO A 49 -69.02 2.11 5.57
N ASP A 50 -68.33 0.97 5.52
CA ASP A 50 -68.74 -0.34 5.00
C ASP A 50 -68.52 -0.66 3.50
N SER A 51 -67.57 -1.59 3.23
CA SER A 51 -67.71 -2.66 2.20
C SER A 51 -66.43 -3.53 2.04
N GLY A 52 -66.52 -4.79 2.50
CA GLY A 52 -66.04 -5.99 1.79
C GLY A 52 -64.54 -6.39 1.85
N PRO A 53 -64.21 -7.71 2.03
CA PRO A 53 -62.82 -8.20 2.06
C PRO A 53 -62.24 -8.55 0.66
N ALA A 54 -60.91 -8.65 0.63
CA ALA A 54 -59.97 -8.65 -0.50
C ALA A 54 -60.12 -9.75 -1.59
N PRO A 55 -59.57 -9.55 -2.81
CA PRO A 55 -59.38 -10.60 -3.80
C PRO A 55 -57.97 -11.24 -3.80
N GLU A 56 -57.94 -12.55 -4.10
CA GLU A 56 -56.81 -13.50 -4.19
C GLU A 56 -55.73 -13.18 -5.27
N PRO A 57 -54.50 -13.72 -5.13
CA PRO A 57 -53.43 -13.60 -6.13
C PRO A 57 -53.55 -14.61 -7.30
N PRO A 58 -52.97 -14.30 -8.49
CA PRO A 58 -53.20 -15.07 -9.72
C PRO A 58 -52.41 -16.40 -9.79
N ARG A 59 -53.07 -17.44 -10.29
CA ARG A 59 -52.54 -18.81 -10.48
C ARG A 59 -51.70 -18.95 -11.76
N LEU A 60 -50.55 -19.63 -11.62
CA LEU A 60 -49.62 -20.04 -12.69
C LEU A 60 -50.25 -21.08 -13.64
N ARG A 61 -50.14 -20.87 -14.96
CA ARG A 61 -50.51 -21.83 -16.00
C ARG A 61 -49.44 -22.93 -16.16
N ARG A 62 -49.87 -24.19 -16.10
CA ARG A 62 -49.08 -25.39 -16.46
C ARG A 62 -48.88 -25.48 -17.97
N SER A 63 -47.66 -25.75 -18.42
CA SER A 63 -47.29 -26.10 -19.80
C SER A 63 -47.44 -27.61 -20.03
N THR A 64 -48.10 -28.00 -21.11
CA THR A 64 -48.22 -29.37 -21.63
C THR A 64 -47.01 -29.78 -22.49
N PRO A 65 -46.66 -31.08 -22.58
CA PRO A 65 -45.52 -31.57 -23.36
C PRO A 65 -45.89 -31.91 -24.82
N GLY A 66 -45.03 -31.53 -25.77
CA GLY A 66 -45.12 -31.87 -27.20
C GLY A 66 -44.12 -32.98 -27.62
N PRO A 67 -44.30 -33.63 -28.79
CA PRO A 67 -43.92 -35.03 -29.01
C PRO A 67 -42.53 -35.27 -29.62
N ALA A 68 -42.10 -36.53 -29.51
CA ALA A 68 -40.82 -37.10 -29.93
C ALA A 68 -40.62 -37.21 -31.45
N GLY A 69 -39.36 -37.08 -31.89
CA GLY A 69 -38.87 -37.35 -33.25
C GLY A 69 -37.43 -37.93 -33.22
N PRO A 70 -36.96 -38.59 -34.29
CA PRO A 70 -36.28 -39.89 -34.18
C PRO A 70 -34.73 -39.87 -34.22
N ARG A 71 -34.12 -40.90 -33.62
CA ARG A 71 -32.77 -41.44 -33.94
C ARG A 71 -32.95 -42.82 -34.62
N PRO A 72 -31.96 -43.49 -35.27
CA PRO A 72 -30.50 -43.25 -35.32
C PRO A 72 -29.86 -43.45 -36.72
N ARG A 73 -28.53 -43.23 -36.85
CA ARG A 73 -27.69 -43.97 -37.81
C ARG A 73 -26.31 -44.25 -37.24
N THR A 74 -26.04 -45.54 -37.06
CA THR A 74 -24.75 -46.19 -36.85
C THR A 74 -23.98 -46.29 -38.17
N VAL A 75 -22.69 -45.98 -38.17
CA VAL A 75 -21.75 -46.43 -39.21
C VAL A 75 -20.45 -46.88 -38.53
N SER A 76 -19.97 -48.01 -39.00
CA SER A 76 -19.06 -48.97 -38.43
C SER A 76 -17.57 -48.58 -38.47
N ALA A 77 -16.81 -49.17 -37.55
CA ALA A 77 -15.36 -49.30 -37.63
C ALA A 77 -14.94 -50.38 -38.65
N PRO A 78 -13.69 -50.39 -39.11
CA PRO A 78 -12.98 -51.60 -39.49
C PRO A 78 -11.85 -51.93 -38.50
N GLU A 79 -11.83 -53.18 -38.04
CA GLU A 79 -10.67 -53.85 -37.46
C GLU A 79 -9.82 -54.48 -38.57
N GLU A 80 -8.50 -54.52 -38.36
CA GLU A 80 -7.45 -55.46 -38.84
C GLU A 80 -6.12 -54.66 -38.78
N GLY A 81 -4.97 -55.12 -38.28
CA GLY A 81 -4.48 -56.41 -37.83
C GLY A 81 -2.94 -56.33 -37.90
N LEU A 82 -2.27 -56.66 -36.79
CA LEU A 82 -0.88 -57.15 -36.67
C LEU A 82 0.35 -56.38 -37.26
N THR A 83 1.30 -56.18 -36.34
CA THR A 83 2.78 -56.27 -36.49
C THR A 83 3.56 -55.14 -37.15
N GLY A 84 4.57 -54.63 -36.44
CA GLY A 84 5.69 -53.90 -37.03
C GLY A 84 6.20 -52.73 -36.18
N ARG A 85 7.32 -52.93 -35.48
CA ARG A 85 8.10 -51.85 -34.87
C ARG A 85 8.48 -50.79 -35.93
N PRO A 86 8.48 -49.48 -35.63
CA PRO A 86 9.24 -48.53 -36.44
C PRO A 86 10.59 -48.25 -35.80
N ARG A 87 11.63 -48.59 -36.55
CA ARG A 87 13.02 -48.18 -36.33
C ARG A 87 13.24 -46.91 -37.16
N THR A 88 13.57 -45.83 -36.46
CA THR A 88 14.36 -44.66 -36.88
C THR A 88 14.38 -44.28 -38.37
N GLU A 89 13.80 -43.13 -38.71
CA GLU A 89 14.36 -42.29 -39.76
C GLU A 89 14.20 -40.80 -39.42
N ARG A 90 15.35 -40.12 -39.41
CA ARG A 90 15.48 -38.68 -39.19
C ARG A 90 14.97 -37.95 -40.44
N ALA A 91 13.89 -37.18 -40.31
CA ALA A 91 13.51 -36.17 -41.29
C ALA A 91 13.68 -34.77 -40.70
N ARG A 92 14.77 -34.14 -41.16
CA ARG A 92 15.09 -32.71 -41.32
C ARG A 92 14.01 -31.71 -40.89
N ALA A 93 14.38 -30.89 -39.90
CA ALA A 93 13.61 -29.72 -39.46
C ALA A 93 13.51 -28.65 -40.57
N GLU A 94 12.30 -28.38 -41.05
CA GLU A 94 11.97 -27.12 -41.69
C GLU A 94 11.83 -26.05 -40.60
N ARG A 95 12.66 -25.02 -40.69
CA ARG A 95 12.53 -23.79 -39.90
C ARG A 95 11.51 -22.91 -40.59
N THR A 96 10.30 -22.84 -40.06
CA THR A 96 9.41 -21.69 -40.24
C THR A 96 9.44 -20.90 -38.93
N GLY A 97 9.91 -19.67 -39.03
CA GLY A 97 9.94 -18.74 -37.92
C GLY A 97 8.53 -18.23 -37.63
N ASP A 98 8.11 -18.33 -36.38
CA ASP A 98 7.87 -17.19 -35.51
C ASP A 98 7.68 -17.74 -34.10
N GLY A 99 8.56 -17.35 -33.19
CA GLY A 99 8.75 -18.11 -31.96
C GLY A 99 9.68 -17.38 -31.01
N ARG A 100 9.27 -16.19 -30.58
CA ARG A 100 9.73 -15.65 -29.30
C ARG A 100 9.09 -16.48 -28.17
N SER A 101 9.52 -17.73 -28.08
CA SER A 101 9.24 -18.60 -26.95
C SER A 101 9.84 -17.98 -25.69
N ALA A 102 9.00 -17.82 -24.67
CA ALA A 102 9.36 -17.44 -23.31
C ALA A 102 10.70 -18.08 -22.93
N THR A 103 11.67 -17.25 -22.59
CA THR A 103 13.00 -17.72 -22.24
C THR A 103 12.90 -18.67 -21.03
N LEU A 104 13.69 -19.75 -21.04
CA LEU A 104 13.91 -20.71 -19.95
C LEU A 104 14.29 -20.08 -18.57
N ARG A 105 14.36 -18.75 -18.48
CA ARG A 105 14.52 -18.00 -17.23
C ARG A 105 13.20 -17.77 -16.46
N ASP A 106 12.05 -18.03 -17.10
CA ASP A 106 10.71 -17.79 -16.52
C ASP A 106 10.04 -19.07 -15.98
N ALA A 107 10.75 -20.20 -15.92
CA ALA A 107 10.22 -21.41 -15.31
C ALA A 107 9.97 -21.19 -13.79
N PRO A 108 8.79 -21.52 -13.25
CA PRO A 108 8.51 -21.43 -11.82
C PRO A 108 9.53 -22.26 -11.05
N ARG A 109 10.28 -21.61 -10.15
CA ARG A 109 11.19 -22.34 -9.25
C ARG A 109 10.36 -23.22 -8.31
N PRO A 110 10.79 -24.46 -8.02
CA PRO A 110 10.10 -25.30 -7.06
C PRO A 110 10.04 -24.60 -5.70
N ALA A 111 8.89 -24.72 -5.03
CA ALA A 111 8.59 -24.06 -3.78
C ALA A 111 9.53 -24.55 -2.65
N GLY A 112 10.65 -23.87 -2.42
CA GLY A 112 11.52 -24.16 -1.29
C GLY A 112 10.81 -23.83 0.02
N ARG A 113 10.78 -24.72 1.02
CA ARG A 113 10.37 -24.37 2.39
C ARG A 113 11.56 -23.71 3.11
N GLY A 114 11.35 -22.62 3.82
CA GLY A 114 12.35 -22.01 4.71
C GLY A 114 12.99 -20.69 4.24
N PRO A 115 14.17 -20.30 4.78
CA PRO A 115 14.80 -18.98 4.61
C PRO A 115 15.20 -18.63 3.17
N ALA A 116 15.14 -19.61 2.25
CA ALA A 116 15.32 -19.39 0.82
C ALA A 116 14.31 -18.38 0.24
N ARG A 117 13.08 -18.30 0.79
CA ARG A 117 12.04 -17.33 0.36
C ARG A 117 12.36 -15.88 0.72
N LEU A 118 13.16 -15.65 1.76
CA LEU A 118 13.53 -14.31 2.23
C LEU A 118 14.60 -13.66 1.35
N ARG A 119 15.31 -14.46 0.54
CA ARG A 119 16.32 -13.97 -0.42
C ARG A 119 15.71 -13.41 -1.70
N ASP A 120 14.44 -13.70 -1.99
CA ASP A 120 13.78 -13.28 -3.24
C ASP A 120 13.57 -11.76 -3.33
N ASN A 121 13.64 -11.04 -2.19
CA ASN A 121 13.64 -9.58 -2.12
C ASN A 121 14.92 -9.02 -1.46
N ALA A 122 16.10 -9.54 -1.80
CA ALA A 122 17.36 -9.10 -1.18
C ALA A 122 17.58 -7.57 -1.29
N ALA A 123 17.30 -6.97 -2.46
CA ALA A 123 17.46 -5.53 -2.66
C ALA A 123 16.45 -4.71 -1.84
N GLY A 124 15.18 -5.11 -1.80
CA GLY A 124 14.14 -4.46 -1.00
C GLY A 124 14.38 -4.58 0.50
N ASN A 125 14.94 -5.70 0.95
CA ASN A 125 15.36 -5.91 2.34
C ASN A 125 16.61 -5.09 2.69
N ALA A 126 17.59 -4.99 1.78
CA ALA A 126 18.78 -4.18 2.00
C ALA A 126 18.45 -2.68 2.10
N VAL A 127 17.61 -2.15 1.21
CA VAL A 127 17.21 -0.74 1.28
C VAL A 127 16.37 -0.44 2.53
N ALA A 128 15.50 -1.37 2.93
CA ALA A 128 14.73 -1.26 4.17
C ALA A 128 15.65 -1.22 5.41
N LEU A 129 16.66 -2.09 5.43
CA LEU A 129 17.67 -2.15 6.49
C LEU A 129 18.47 -0.84 6.58
N LEU A 130 18.99 -0.36 5.44
CA LEU A 130 19.74 0.90 5.38
C LEU A 130 18.87 2.08 5.81
N ALA A 131 17.63 2.14 5.32
CA ALA A 131 16.71 3.21 5.67
C ALA A 131 16.39 3.24 7.17
N ALA A 132 16.14 2.07 7.77
CA ALA A 132 15.68 1.99 9.14
C ALA A 132 16.80 2.06 10.19
N TRP A 133 17.98 1.52 9.89
CA TRP A 133 19.03 1.31 10.89
C TRP A 133 20.28 2.16 10.68
N PHE A 134 20.44 2.81 9.52
CA PHE A 134 21.61 3.62 9.17
C PHE A 134 21.25 5.10 8.94
N ASN A 135 20.29 5.63 9.72
CA ASN A 135 19.95 7.05 9.83
C ASN A 135 19.55 7.75 8.52
N LEU A 136 19.07 7.03 7.51
CA LEU A 136 18.86 7.63 6.20
C LEU A 136 17.78 8.73 6.17
N PRO A 137 16.59 8.58 6.79
CA PRO A 137 15.61 9.68 6.86
C PRO A 137 16.13 10.89 7.63
N LEU A 138 16.94 10.65 8.66
CA LEU A 138 17.58 11.71 9.43
C LEU A 138 18.62 12.45 8.57
N ALA A 139 19.40 11.71 7.77
CA ALA A 139 20.36 12.29 6.84
C ALA A 139 19.64 13.15 5.79
N VAL A 140 18.53 12.68 5.21
CA VAL A 140 17.71 13.48 4.28
C VAL A 140 17.20 14.76 4.95
N PHE A 141 16.68 14.65 6.18
CA PHE A 141 16.20 15.80 6.94
C PHE A 141 17.30 16.84 7.21
N LEU A 142 18.40 16.40 7.82
CA LEU A 142 19.49 17.30 8.22
C LEU A 142 20.26 17.85 7.01
N THR A 143 20.35 17.11 5.91
CA THR A 143 20.88 17.64 4.64
C THR A 143 20.02 18.81 4.18
N ALA A 144 18.69 18.67 4.14
CA ALA A 144 17.81 19.76 3.73
C ALA A 144 17.90 20.97 4.66
N VAL A 145 17.96 20.75 5.98
CA VAL A 145 18.18 21.80 6.98
C VAL A 145 19.52 22.50 6.73
N GLY A 146 20.60 21.74 6.55
CA GLY A 146 21.94 22.25 6.23
C GLY A 146 21.97 23.05 4.93
N THR A 147 21.25 22.61 3.90
CA THR A 147 21.10 23.33 2.63
C THR A 147 20.45 24.70 2.85
N VAL A 148 19.39 24.78 3.66
CA VAL A 148 18.69 26.05 3.93
C VAL A 148 19.58 27.00 4.75
N PHE A 149 20.13 26.54 5.88
CA PHE A 149 20.97 27.39 6.73
C PHE A 149 22.28 27.77 6.03
N GLY A 150 22.87 26.84 5.27
CA GLY A 150 24.02 27.08 4.43
C GLY A 150 23.73 28.12 3.36
N ALA A 151 22.56 28.06 2.70
CA ALA A 151 22.16 29.07 1.73
C ALA A 151 22.01 30.46 2.35
N VAL A 152 21.41 30.55 3.53
CA VAL A 152 21.26 31.84 4.25
C VAL A 152 22.63 32.38 4.67
N GLY A 153 23.48 31.54 5.28
CA GLY A 153 24.84 31.96 5.67
C GLY A 153 25.71 32.34 4.47
N GLY A 154 25.59 31.59 3.37
CA GLY A 154 26.27 31.86 2.11
C GLY A 154 25.76 33.12 1.41
N LEU A 155 24.46 33.39 1.46
CA LEU A 155 23.87 34.64 0.96
C LEU A 155 24.48 35.84 1.70
N VAL A 156 24.49 35.78 3.03
CA VAL A 156 25.05 36.84 3.88
C VAL A 156 26.55 37.00 3.63
N SER A 157 27.32 35.91 3.58
CA SER A 157 28.75 35.98 3.31
C SER A 157 29.07 36.47 1.90
N GLY A 158 28.30 36.02 0.90
CA GLY A 158 28.47 36.36 -0.52
C GLY A 158 28.11 37.80 -0.86
N THR A 159 27.17 38.42 -0.12
CA THR A 159 26.90 39.86 -0.26
C THR A 159 28.05 40.70 0.29
N PHE A 160 28.67 40.28 1.40
CA PHE A 160 29.87 40.96 1.93
C PHE A 160 31.12 40.71 1.07
N ALA A 161 31.29 39.51 0.51
CA ALA A 161 32.43 39.13 -0.34
C ALA A 161 32.29 39.59 -1.81
N GLY A 162 31.07 39.85 -2.29
CA GLY A 162 30.79 40.32 -3.66
C GLY A 162 31.49 41.64 -4.01
N ALA A 163 31.75 42.49 -3.01
CA ALA A 163 32.56 43.71 -3.17
C ALA A 163 34.04 43.40 -3.52
N GLY A 164 34.55 42.22 -3.18
CA GLY A 164 35.89 41.76 -3.57
C GLY A 164 35.95 41.25 -5.01
N VAL A 165 34.89 40.60 -5.48
CA VAL A 165 34.76 40.06 -6.85
C VAL A 165 34.70 41.19 -7.88
N LEU A 166 33.92 42.25 -7.62
CA LEU A 166 33.93 43.42 -8.51
C LEU A 166 35.30 44.09 -8.54
N ARG A 167 36.01 44.17 -7.43
CA ARG A 167 37.37 44.76 -7.39
C ARG A 167 38.35 44.00 -8.28
N GLN A 168 38.25 42.66 -8.31
CA GLN A 168 39.05 41.82 -9.22
C GLN A 168 38.63 41.99 -10.68
N LEU A 169 37.32 42.03 -10.95
CA LEU A 169 36.80 42.31 -12.30
C LEU A 169 37.20 43.72 -12.78
N ASN A 170 37.19 44.71 -11.90
CA ASN A 170 37.62 46.08 -12.17
C ASN A 170 39.12 46.13 -12.51
N THR A 171 39.94 45.31 -11.82
CA THR A 171 41.37 45.16 -12.13
C THR A 171 41.62 44.56 -13.52
N VAL A 172 40.86 43.52 -13.88
CA VAL A 172 40.95 42.88 -15.21
C VAL A 172 40.39 43.78 -16.31
N PHE A 173 39.27 44.45 -16.05
CA PHE A 173 38.63 45.38 -16.99
C PHE A 173 39.52 46.59 -17.27
N ALA A 174 40.13 47.18 -16.24
CA ALA A 174 41.10 48.27 -16.40
C ALA A 174 42.33 47.89 -17.23
N TRP A 175 42.72 46.60 -17.23
CA TRP A 175 43.84 46.10 -18.01
C TRP A 175 43.50 45.84 -19.49
N ILE A 176 42.26 45.40 -19.77
CA ILE A 176 41.80 45.01 -21.12
C ILE A 176 41.14 46.19 -21.86
N LEU A 177 40.37 47.02 -21.16
CA LEU A 177 39.68 48.20 -21.67
C LEU A 177 39.73 49.33 -20.61
N PRO A 178 40.73 50.22 -20.66
CA PRO A 178 40.85 51.33 -19.72
C PRO A 178 39.80 52.40 -20.02
N LEU A 179 38.57 52.20 -19.52
CA LEU A 179 37.53 53.21 -19.51
C LEU A 179 37.60 54.06 -18.23
N PRO A 180 37.20 55.34 -18.28
CA PRO A 180 37.19 56.23 -17.11
C PRO A 180 36.04 55.95 -16.12
N VAL A 181 35.31 54.84 -16.29
CA VAL A 181 34.19 54.42 -15.46
C VAL A 181 34.50 53.08 -14.81
N SER A 182 34.32 53.00 -13.49
CA SER A 182 34.57 51.77 -12.74
C SER A 182 33.38 50.81 -12.84
N MET A 183 33.63 49.49 -12.81
CA MET A 183 32.53 48.51 -12.75
C MET A 183 31.70 48.65 -11.46
N ASP A 184 32.32 49.19 -10.41
CA ASP A 184 31.67 49.50 -9.13
C ASP A 184 30.58 50.59 -9.29
N ASP A 185 30.78 51.54 -10.21
CA ASP A 185 29.82 52.62 -10.51
C ASP A 185 28.73 52.19 -11.51
N LEU A 186 29.06 51.27 -12.42
CA LEU A 186 28.13 50.81 -13.47
C LEU A 186 27.14 49.76 -12.99
N LEU A 187 27.52 48.94 -12.01
CA LEU A 187 26.74 47.79 -11.54
C LEU A 187 26.75 47.61 -10.00
N PRO A 188 26.44 48.67 -9.22
CA PRO A 188 26.55 48.63 -7.75
C PRO A 188 25.62 47.58 -7.10
N THR A 189 24.47 47.31 -7.72
CA THR A 189 23.50 46.30 -7.25
C THR A 189 23.79 44.90 -7.80
N ALA A 190 24.37 44.78 -9.00
CA ALA A 190 24.66 43.47 -9.59
C ALA A 190 25.80 42.76 -8.84
N ALA A 191 26.74 43.50 -8.25
CA ALA A 191 27.76 42.98 -7.35
C ALA A 191 27.19 42.16 -6.18
N VAL A 192 26.25 42.79 -5.48
CA VAL A 192 25.58 42.23 -4.30
C VAL A 192 24.65 41.10 -4.72
N GLN A 193 23.95 41.24 -5.84
CA GLN A 193 23.05 40.21 -6.37
C GLN A 193 23.80 38.97 -6.87
N ILE A 194 24.89 39.15 -7.64
CA ILE A 194 25.70 38.05 -8.16
C ILE A 194 26.45 37.38 -7.02
N GLY A 195 27.14 38.15 -6.17
CA GLY A 195 27.88 37.63 -5.02
C GLY A 195 26.97 36.92 -4.02
N GLY A 196 25.81 37.51 -3.71
CA GLY A 196 24.80 36.91 -2.84
C GLY A 196 24.22 35.62 -3.43
N THR A 197 23.90 35.59 -4.73
CA THR A 197 23.38 34.38 -5.40
C THR A 197 24.41 33.25 -5.41
N VAL A 198 25.64 33.54 -5.82
CA VAL A 198 26.74 32.56 -5.84
C VAL A 198 27.04 32.07 -4.43
N GLY A 199 27.12 32.98 -3.46
CA GLY A 199 27.31 32.66 -2.05
C GLY A 199 26.21 31.76 -1.50
N ALA A 200 24.95 32.05 -1.80
CA ALA A 200 23.81 31.22 -1.39
C ALA A 200 23.91 29.81 -1.98
N LEU A 201 24.26 29.65 -3.26
CA LEU A 201 24.41 28.33 -3.88
C LEU A 201 25.57 27.53 -3.27
N LEU A 202 26.74 28.14 -3.10
CA LEU A 202 27.90 27.48 -2.49
C LEU A 202 27.63 27.12 -1.03
N GLY A 203 27.01 28.04 -0.29
CA GLY A 203 26.58 27.83 1.08
C GLY A 203 25.57 26.69 1.20
N ALA A 204 24.59 26.62 0.29
CA ALA A 204 23.60 25.55 0.24
C ALA A 204 24.26 24.17 0.06
N VAL A 205 25.16 24.05 -0.92
CA VAL A 205 25.90 22.80 -1.17
C VAL A 205 26.78 22.44 0.02
N SER A 206 27.54 23.39 0.54
CA SER A 206 28.45 23.17 1.67
C SER A 206 27.71 22.79 2.95
N GLY A 207 26.65 23.52 3.32
CA GLY A 207 25.85 23.24 4.50
C GLY A 207 25.13 21.90 4.42
N GLY A 208 24.55 21.58 3.26
CA GLY A 208 23.93 20.28 3.01
C GLY A 208 24.94 19.13 3.11
N ALA A 209 26.09 19.26 2.44
CA ALA A 209 27.16 18.25 2.48
C ALA A 209 27.74 18.05 3.89
N THR A 210 27.92 19.13 4.65
CA THR A 210 28.42 19.10 6.03
C THR A 210 27.45 18.35 6.94
N MET A 211 26.15 18.66 6.86
CA MET A 211 25.15 17.94 7.66
C MET A 211 25.03 16.47 7.24
N ALA A 212 25.07 16.17 5.94
CA ALA A 212 25.08 14.78 5.46
C ALA A 212 26.28 14.00 6.01
N PHE A 213 27.47 14.60 5.99
CA PHE A 213 28.70 14.03 6.55
C PHE A 213 28.57 13.77 8.05
N HIS A 214 28.04 14.73 8.80
CA HIS A 214 27.86 14.58 10.25
C HIS A 214 26.86 13.51 10.66
N VAL A 215 25.87 13.20 9.82
CA VAL A 215 24.90 12.13 10.12
C VAL A 215 25.39 10.77 9.65
N LEU A 216 26.01 10.71 8.47
CA LEU A 216 26.32 9.45 7.80
C LEU A 216 27.75 8.96 8.07
N VAL A 217 28.69 9.85 8.41
CA VAL A 217 30.13 9.53 8.46
C VAL A 217 30.71 9.81 9.85
N SER A 218 30.51 11.01 10.41
CA SER A 218 31.11 11.39 11.69
C SER A 218 30.87 10.40 12.84
N PRO A 219 29.67 9.80 13.03
CA PRO A 219 29.45 8.85 14.12
C PRO A 219 30.35 7.62 13.99
N TRP A 220 30.62 7.16 12.76
CA TRP A 220 31.49 6.02 12.49
C TRP A 220 32.96 6.37 12.70
N LEU A 221 33.38 7.59 12.34
CA LEU A 221 34.74 8.07 12.61
C LEU A 221 35.00 8.18 14.11
N LEU A 222 34.05 8.71 14.89
CA LEU A 222 34.16 8.79 16.34
C LEU A 222 34.28 7.40 16.99
N LEU A 223 33.53 6.42 16.49
CA LEU A 223 33.65 5.04 16.95
C LEU A 223 35.03 4.45 16.58
N TRP A 224 35.52 4.72 15.38
CA TRP A 224 36.83 4.26 14.91
C TRP A 224 37.99 4.85 15.74
N GLU A 225 37.91 6.15 16.04
CA GLU A 225 38.88 6.85 16.88
C GLU A 225 38.93 6.30 18.30
N ALA A 226 37.77 5.87 18.85
CA ALA A 226 37.71 5.22 20.14
C ALA A 226 38.29 3.79 20.09
N ASP A 227 37.85 2.97 19.13
CA ASP A 227 38.33 1.61 18.89
C ASP A 227 37.98 1.17 17.44
N PRO A 228 38.96 0.75 16.61
CA PRO A 228 38.72 0.27 15.25
C PRO A 228 37.71 -0.89 15.13
N ALA A 229 37.48 -1.67 16.19
CA ALA A 229 36.49 -2.75 16.19
C ALA A 229 35.05 -2.26 16.35
N TRP A 230 34.82 -1.10 16.97
CA TRP A 230 33.47 -0.61 17.33
C TRP A 230 32.56 -0.31 16.13
N PRO A 231 33.02 0.34 15.05
CA PRO A 231 32.19 0.55 13.86
C PRO A 231 31.62 -0.76 13.31
N PHE A 232 32.44 -1.81 13.24
CA PHE A 232 32.00 -3.12 12.75
C PHE A 232 31.06 -3.81 13.74
N ALA A 233 31.39 -3.76 15.04
CA ALA A 233 30.54 -4.35 16.08
C ALA A 233 29.14 -3.71 16.08
N LEU A 234 29.05 -2.37 15.97
CA LEU A 234 27.78 -1.66 15.90
C LEU A 234 27.01 -2.00 14.61
N ALA A 235 27.68 -1.99 13.45
CA ALA A 235 27.04 -2.31 12.18
C ALA A 235 26.48 -3.75 12.20
N VAL A 236 27.26 -4.72 12.68
CA VAL A 236 26.80 -6.12 12.85
C VAL A 236 25.65 -6.18 13.86
N GLY A 237 25.75 -5.47 14.99
CA GLY A 237 24.71 -5.39 15.99
C GLY A 237 23.39 -4.84 15.44
N GLN A 238 23.44 -3.80 14.60
CA GLN A 238 22.28 -3.24 13.91
C GLN A 238 21.65 -4.25 12.95
N VAL A 239 22.45 -4.97 12.15
CA VAL A 239 21.95 -6.01 11.25
C VAL A 239 21.31 -7.16 12.03
N VAL A 240 21.97 -7.66 13.07
CA VAL A 240 21.44 -8.74 13.92
C VAL A 240 20.13 -8.30 14.59
N THR A 241 20.07 -7.08 15.12
CA THR A 241 18.85 -6.53 15.71
C THR A 241 17.73 -6.42 14.69
N ALA A 242 18.01 -5.90 13.50
CA ALA A 242 17.03 -5.81 12.42
C ALA A 242 16.44 -7.17 12.03
N LEU A 243 17.30 -8.20 11.91
CA LEU A 243 16.87 -9.56 11.60
C LEU A 243 16.08 -10.20 12.74
N ALA A 244 16.45 -9.93 13.99
CA ALA A 244 15.72 -10.39 15.18
C ALA A 244 14.33 -9.74 15.26
N VAL A 245 14.24 -8.43 15.07
CA VAL A 245 12.96 -7.70 15.01
C VAL A 245 12.11 -8.19 13.84
N ALA A 246 12.70 -8.43 12.66
CA ALA A 246 11.98 -8.98 11.52
C ALA A 246 11.39 -10.36 11.80
N SER A 247 12.18 -11.24 12.40
CA SER A 247 11.75 -12.59 12.80
C SER A 247 10.62 -12.53 13.84
N ALA A 248 10.78 -11.69 14.86
CA ALA A 248 9.77 -11.47 15.89
C ALA A 248 8.47 -10.91 15.30
N TYR A 249 8.56 -9.96 14.37
CA TYR A 249 7.40 -9.35 13.72
C TYR A 249 6.66 -10.34 12.80
N VAL A 250 7.36 -11.19 12.06
CA VAL A 250 6.75 -12.29 11.29
C VAL A 250 6.04 -13.28 12.22
N ALA A 251 6.69 -13.68 13.31
CA ALA A 251 6.11 -14.57 14.31
C ALA A 251 4.84 -13.96 14.93
N TYR A 252 4.89 -12.68 15.31
CA TYR A 252 3.73 -11.91 15.76
C TYR A 252 2.63 -11.88 14.72
N CYS A 253 2.94 -11.58 13.46
CA CYS A 253 1.94 -11.54 12.40
C CYS A 253 1.25 -12.88 12.21
N GLY A 254 2.00 -13.99 12.17
CA GLY A 254 1.42 -15.32 12.03
C GLY A 254 0.58 -15.75 13.24
N ALA A 255 1.03 -15.43 14.45
CA ALA A 255 0.34 -15.77 15.69
C ALA A 255 -0.92 -14.92 15.93
N ALA A 256 -0.84 -13.62 15.67
CA ALA A 256 -1.93 -12.67 15.89
C ALA A 256 -2.94 -12.63 14.73
N GLU A 257 -2.60 -13.13 13.53
CA GLU A 257 -3.47 -13.07 12.35
C GLU A 257 -4.92 -13.52 12.62
N PRO A 258 -5.19 -14.71 13.22
CA PRO A 258 -6.58 -15.13 13.46
C PRO A 258 -7.36 -14.17 14.36
N ALA A 259 -6.70 -13.58 15.36
CA ALA A 259 -7.32 -12.63 16.28
C ALA A 259 -7.58 -11.29 15.58
N ARG A 260 -6.59 -10.77 14.84
CA ARG A 260 -6.71 -9.51 14.09
C ARG A 260 -7.81 -9.57 13.05
N LEU A 261 -7.91 -10.67 12.31
CA LEU A 261 -8.96 -10.88 11.30
C LEU A 261 -10.35 -10.93 11.93
N ARG A 262 -10.50 -11.55 13.11
CA ARG A 262 -11.79 -11.53 13.83
C ARG A 262 -12.15 -10.12 14.30
N VAL A 263 -11.17 -9.37 14.81
CA VAL A 263 -11.39 -7.98 15.26
C VAL A 263 -11.74 -7.07 14.08
N SER A 264 -11.17 -7.30 12.89
CA SER A 264 -11.54 -6.54 11.69
C SER A 264 -12.91 -6.91 11.12
N GLY A 265 -13.60 -7.90 11.68
CA GLY A 265 -14.92 -8.34 11.23
C GLY A 265 -14.91 -9.52 10.26
N ALA A 266 -13.74 -10.09 9.93
CA ALA A 266 -13.68 -11.29 9.10
C ALA A 266 -14.30 -12.47 9.85
N ARG A 267 -15.24 -13.11 9.19
CA ARG A 267 -16.04 -14.22 9.73
C ARG A 267 -15.82 -15.49 8.93
N ARG A 268 -16.31 -16.61 9.46
CA ARG A 268 -16.41 -17.84 8.68
C ARG A 268 -17.41 -17.64 7.52
N PRO A 269 -17.17 -18.28 6.37
CA PRO A 269 -18.18 -18.30 5.32
C PRO A 269 -19.48 -18.91 5.84
N SER A 270 -20.61 -18.36 5.41
CA SER A 270 -21.92 -18.99 5.56
C SER A 270 -21.95 -20.30 4.77
N ARG A 271 -22.95 -21.15 5.02
CA ARG A 271 -23.09 -22.42 4.29
C ARG A 271 -23.04 -22.25 2.77
N ARG A 272 -23.74 -21.24 2.23
CA ARG A 272 -23.80 -20.98 0.77
C ARG A 272 -22.47 -20.47 0.22
N GLU A 273 -21.82 -19.57 0.95
CA GLU A 273 -20.48 -19.08 0.59
C GLU A 273 -19.45 -20.22 0.67
N ALA A 274 -19.55 -21.09 1.66
CA ALA A 274 -18.66 -22.26 1.80
C ALA A 274 -18.85 -23.24 0.63
N GLU A 275 -20.10 -23.55 0.26
CA GLU A 275 -20.46 -24.39 -0.88
C GLU A 275 -19.91 -23.83 -2.21
N LEU A 276 -19.83 -22.50 -2.35
CA LEU A 276 -19.27 -21.83 -3.53
C LEU A 276 -17.73 -21.79 -3.51
N LEU A 277 -17.13 -21.35 -2.40
CA LEU A 277 -15.74 -20.90 -2.35
C LEU A 277 -14.77 -22.00 -1.89
N GLU A 278 -15.14 -22.82 -0.91
CA GLU A 278 -14.23 -23.84 -0.35
C GLU A 278 -13.80 -24.90 -1.39
N PRO A 279 -14.70 -25.42 -2.26
CA PRO A 279 -14.28 -26.35 -3.31
C PRO A 279 -13.29 -25.72 -4.30
N VAL A 280 -13.44 -24.43 -4.57
CA VAL A 280 -12.56 -23.68 -5.46
C VAL A 280 -11.17 -23.53 -4.83
N VAL A 281 -11.09 -23.11 -3.56
CA VAL A 281 -9.82 -23.03 -2.80
C VAL A 281 -9.14 -24.39 -2.77
N ALA A 282 -9.89 -25.46 -2.46
CA ALA A 282 -9.35 -26.81 -2.38
C ALA A 282 -8.81 -27.32 -3.74
N ARG A 283 -9.56 -27.12 -4.82
CA ARG A 283 -9.11 -27.50 -6.17
C ARG A 283 -7.92 -26.69 -6.64
N ALA A 284 -7.92 -25.38 -6.42
CA ALA A 284 -6.78 -24.52 -6.76
C ALA A 284 -5.53 -24.93 -5.99
N ALA A 285 -5.65 -25.15 -4.67
CA ALA A 285 -4.55 -25.61 -3.83
C ALA A 285 -3.99 -26.96 -4.31
N ALA A 286 -4.86 -27.91 -4.63
CA ALA A 286 -4.45 -29.22 -5.16
C ALA A 286 -3.71 -29.10 -6.51
N ARG A 287 -4.26 -28.31 -7.45
CA ARG A 287 -3.64 -28.09 -8.77
C ARG A 287 -2.30 -27.38 -8.68
N MET A 288 -2.09 -26.56 -7.65
CA MET A 288 -0.84 -25.83 -7.42
C MET A 288 0.17 -26.60 -6.53
N GLY A 289 -0.19 -27.81 -6.09
CA GLY A 289 0.69 -28.69 -5.32
C GLY A 289 0.82 -28.35 -3.84
N LEU A 290 -0.20 -27.74 -3.23
CA LEU A 290 -0.25 -27.49 -1.79
C LEU A 290 -0.76 -28.72 -1.02
N ASP A 291 -0.05 -29.12 0.03
CA ASP A 291 -0.45 -30.24 0.91
C ASP A 291 -1.80 -29.99 1.61
N ARG A 292 -2.10 -28.73 1.92
CA ARG A 292 -3.33 -28.31 2.60
C ARG A 292 -3.83 -27.01 2.01
N PRO A 293 -5.15 -26.86 1.78
CA PRO A 293 -5.70 -25.59 1.37
C PRO A 293 -5.56 -24.54 2.49
N PRO A 294 -5.35 -23.27 2.15
CA PRO A 294 -5.43 -22.18 3.12
C PRO A 294 -6.83 -22.09 3.70
N LYS A 295 -6.93 -21.58 4.93
CA LYS A 295 -8.23 -21.38 5.59
C LYS A 295 -8.96 -20.21 4.95
N LEU A 296 -10.24 -20.37 4.64
CA LEU A 296 -11.05 -19.31 4.04
C LEU A 296 -11.80 -18.52 5.12
N LEU A 297 -11.83 -17.20 4.97
CA LEU A 297 -12.70 -16.28 5.69
C LEU A 297 -13.40 -15.34 4.72
N VAL A 298 -14.52 -14.78 5.16
CA VAL A 298 -15.29 -13.77 4.42
C VAL A 298 -15.32 -12.48 5.23
N ASP A 299 -15.08 -11.35 4.58
CA ASP A 299 -15.26 -10.01 5.13
C ASP A 299 -16.50 -9.37 4.47
N ASP A 300 -17.40 -8.81 5.28
CA ASP A 300 -18.65 -8.22 4.78
C ASP A 300 -18.49 -6.80 4.19
N SER A 301 -17.25 -6.30 4.09
CA SER A 301 -17.01 -5.01 3.44
C SER A 301 -17.47 -5.00 1.98
N ARG A 302 -17.97 -3.84 1.55
CA ARG A 302 -18.45 -3.59 0.18
C ARG A 302 -17.31 -3.34 -0.81
N GLU A 303 -16.09 -3.24 -0.31
CA GLU A 303 -14.93 -2.99 -1.14
C GLU A 303 -14.55 -4.28 -1.90
N PRO A 304 -14.43 -4.23 -3.25
CA PRO A 304 -14.12 -5.39 -4.04
C PRO A 304 -12.64 -5.81 -3.89
N ASN A 305 -12.39 -6.75 -2.97
CA ASN A 305 -11.03 -7.19 -2.66
C ASN A 305 -11.02 -8.68 -2.23
N ALA A 306 -9.89 -9.33 -2.45
CA ALA A 306 -9.52 -10.59 -1.82
C ALA A 306 -8.01 -10.57 -1.57
N TYR A 307 -7.55 -11.24 -0.52
CA TYR A 307 -6.12 -11.30 -0.24
C TYR A 307 -5.72 -12.57 0.51
N ALA A 308 -4.50 -13.02 0.23
CA ALA A 308 -3.80 -14.04 1.00
C ALA A 308 -3.03 -13.43 2.19
N GLY A 309 -3.40 -13.86 3.39
CA GLY A 309 -2.60 -13.72 4.60
C GLY A 309 -1.58 -14.86 4.76
N ILE A 310 -0.91 -14.90 5.91
CA ILE A 310 0.07 -15.94 6.25
C ILE A 310 -0.61 -17.31 6.37
N ARG A 311 -1.85 -17.36 6.90
CA ARG A 311 -2.57 -18.61 7.18
C ARG A 311 -3.96 -18.68 6.54
N HIS A 312 -4.54 -17.54 6.18
CA HIS A 312 -5.90 -17.45 5.64
C HIS A 312 -5.92 -16.79 4.27
N ILE A 313 -6.93 -17.11 3.47
CA ILE A 313 -7.40 -16.27 2.36
C ILE A 313 -8.67 -15.60 2.84
N VAL A 314 -8.78 -14.30 2.61
CA VAL A 314 -9.96 -13.51 2.94
C VAL A 314 -10.58 -13.01 1.64
N VAL A 315 -11.89 -13.22 1.49
CA VAL A 315 -12.67 -12.76 0.34
C VAL A 315 -13.69 -11.74 0.84
N ASN A 316 -13.70 -10.54 0.27
CA ASN A 316 -14.69 -9.54 0.61
C ASN A 316 -15.99 -9.81 -0.14
N ARG A 317 -17.13 -9.55 0.50
CA ARG A 317 -18.45 -9.61 -0.14
C ARG A 317 -18.52 -8.70 -1.37
N GLY A 318 -17.94 -7.52 -1.31
CA GLY A 318 -17.87 -6.59 -2.44
C GLY A 318 -17.26 -7.19 -3.71
N LEU A 319 -16.31 -8.13 -3.57
CA LEU A 319 -15.71 -8.80 -4.73
C LEU A 319 -16.73 -9.70 -5.43
N LEU A 320 -17.50 -10.47 -4.65
CA LEU A 320 -18.53 -11.36 -5.18
C LEU A 320 -19.64 -10.57 -5.88
N ASP A 321 -20.01 -9.42 -5.29
CA ASP A 321 -21.02 -8.51 -5.85
C ASP A 321 -20.56 -7.92 -7.20
N VAL A 322 -19.33 -7.40 -7.29
CA VAL A 322 -18.78 -6.85 -8.55
C VAL A 322 -18.61 -7.92 -9.63
N LEU A 323 -18.19 -9.13 -9.25
CA LEU A 323 -18.08 -10.24 -10.18
C LEU A 323 -19.44 -10.85 -10.55
N GLY A 324 -20.55 -10.37 -9.98
CA GLY A 324 -21.88 -10.91 -10.25
C GLY A 324 -22.01 -12.39 -9.88
N HIS A 325 -21.23 -12.86 -8.90
CA HIS A 325 -21.15 -14.27 -8.49
C HIS A 325 -20.77 -15.24 -9.64
N ASP A 326 -20.07 -14.74 -10.65
CA ASP A 326 -19.51 -15.54 -11.74
C ASP A 326 -18.47 -16.54 -11.19
N ALA A 327 -18.81 -17.83 -11.23
CA ALA A 327 -18.03 -18.88 -10.60
C ALA A 327 -16.61 -19.00 -11.18
N ASP A 328 -16.45 -18.78 -12.48
CA ASP A 328 -15.14 -18.87 -13.13
C ASP A 328 -14.29 -17.64 -12.78
N ALA A 329 -14.89 -16.43 -12.77
CA ALA A 329 -14.19 -15.22 -12.40
C ALA A 329 -13.72 -15.24 -10.93
N VAL A 330 -14.61 -15.65 -10.02
CA VAL A 330 -14.29 -15.83 -8.59
C VAL A 330 -13.20 -16.90 -8.42
N ALA A 331 -13.26 -18.00 -9.19
CA ALA A 331 -12.23 -19.03 -9.16
C ALA A 331 -10.87 -18.55 -9.68
N GLY A 332 -10.87 -17.67 -10.67
CA GLY A 332 -9.68 -16.95 -11.13
C GLY A 332 -8.98 -16.19 -10.01
N VAL A 333 -9.73 -15.34 -9.29
CA VAL A 333 -9.20 -14.54 -8.18
C VAL A 333 -8.73 -15.44 -7.02
N ILE A 334 -9.51 -16.44 -6.64
CA ILE A 334 -9.10 -17.37 -5.58
C ILE A 334 -7.82 -18.11 -5.96
N ALA A 335 -7.69 -18.57 -7.20
CA ALA A 335 -6.48 -19.23 -7.66
C ALA A 335 -5.26 -18.29 -7.59
N HIS A 336 -5.43 -17.02 -7.96
CA HIS A 336 -4.40 -15.99 -7.81
C HIS A 336 -3.98 -15.83 -6.33
N GLU A 337 -4.93 -15.72 -5.40
CA GLU A 337 -4.62 -15.63 -3.95
C GLU A 337 -3.98 -16.91 -3.39
N VAL A 338 -4.38 -18.09 -3.87
CA VAL A 338 -3.74 -19.36 -3.52
C VAL A 338 -2.27 -19.37 -3.97
N ALA A 339 -1.94 -18.78 -5.13
CA ALA A 339 -0.57 -18.63 -5.57
C ALA A 339 0.24 -17.71 -4.65
N HIS A 340 -0.32 -16.59 -4.18
CA HIS A 340 0.32 -15.73 -3.16
C HIS A 340 0.54 -16.48 -1.84
N HIS A 341 -0.46 -17.23 -1.39
CA HIS A 341 -0.35 -18.05 -0.19
C HIS A 341 0.75 -19.12 -0.32
N LYS A 342 0.77 -19.83 -1.46
CA LYS A 342 1.77 -20.86 -1.77
C LYS A 342 3.18 -20.32 -1.69
N HIS A 343 3.40 -19.09 -2.13
CA HIS A 343 4.71 -18.46 -2.12
C HIS A 343 5.06 -17.76 -0.82
N GLY A 344 4.08 -17.52 0.05
CA GLY A 344 4.28 -16.87 1.34
C GLY A 344 4.54 -15.38 1.17
N ASP A 345 3.90 -14.74 0.20
CA ASP A 345 4.13 -13.31 -0.08
C ASP A 345 3.72 -12.42 1.11
N ALA A 346 2.72 -12.83 1.89
CA ALA A 346 2.37 -12.20 3.17
C ALA A 346 3.50 -12.31 4.21
N VAL A 347 4.25 -13.42 4.22
CA VAL A 347 5.43 -13.59 5.09
C VAL A 347 6.56 -12.67 4.63
N SER A 348 6.81 -12.60 3.33
CA SER A 348 7.80 -11.69 2.73
C SER A 348 7.48 -10.22 3.03
N LEU A 349 6.20 -9.84 2.97
CA LEU A 349 5.73 -8.49 3.31
C LEU A 349 5.95 -8.19 4.80
N ALA A 350 5.53 -9.10 5.68
CA ALA A 350 5.75 -8.96 7.11
C ALA A 350 7.26 -8.88 7.45
N TRP A 351 8.08 -9.72 6.81
CA TRP A 351 9.53 -9.68 6.97
C TRP A 351 10.12 -8.33 6.55
N ASN A 352 9.73 -7.80 5.39
CA ASN A 352 10.23 -6.50 4.91
C ASN A 352 9.82 -5.37 5.87
N ARG A 353 8.57 -5.35 6.34
CA ARG A 353 8.12 -4.40 7.38
C ARG A 353 8.88 -4.56 8.68
N GLY A 354 9.18 -5.80 9.07
CA GLY A 354 9.91 -6.11 10.28
C GLY A 354 11.38 -5.65 10.22
N ILE A 355 12.05 -5.77 9.06
CA ILE A 355 13.36 -5.15 8.86
C ILE A 355 13.25 -3.63 8.91
N ALA A 356 12.23 -3.06 8.26
CA ALA A 356 12.00 -1.62 8.21
C ALA A 356 11.35 -1.05 9.50
N TRP A 357 11.20 -1.84 10.58
CA TRP A 357 10.21 -1.58 11.62
C TRP A 357 10.23 -0.16 12.22
N PRO A 358 11.40 0.43 12.60
CA PRO A 358 11.45 1.81 13.07
C PRO A 358 10.88 2.82 12.06
N VAL A 359 11.33 2.74 10.80
CA VAL A 359 10.87 3.64 9.73
C VAL A 359 9.43 3.36 9.33
N PHE A 360 9.00 2.10 9.34
CA PHE A 360 7.62 1.71 9.09
C PHE A 360 6.67 2.38 10.08
N LEU A 361 6.95 2.34 11.39
CA LEU A 361 6.11 2.97 12.40
C LEU A 361 6.02 4.49 12.24
N VAL A 362 7.17 5.13 12.01
CA VAL A 362 7.21 6.59 11.82
C VAL A 362 6.53 7.00 10.52
N HIS A 363 6.66 6.20 9.45
CA HIS A 363 5.96 6.43 8.19
C HIS A 363 4.45 6.31 8.34
N GLU A 364 3.96 5.31 9.07
CA GLU A 364 2.53 5.13 9.33
C GLU A 364 1.97 6.32 10.12
N LEU A 365 2.70 6.80 11.13
CA LEU A 365 2.35 8.04 11.85
C LEU A 365 2.33 9.25 10.92
N ALA A 366 3.36 9.41 10.09
CA ALA A 366 3.47 10.51 9.13
C ALA A 366 2.31 10.50 8.12
N HIS A 367 1.97 9.32 7.59
CA HIS A 367 0.87 9.13 6.66
C HIS A 367 -0.48 9.52 7.30
N ARG A 368 -0.76 9.05 8.52
CA ARG A 368 -1.99 9.43 9.25
C ARG A 368 -2.07 10.92 9.52
N ALA A 369 -0.95 11.55 9.90
CA ALA A 369 -0.88 12.99 10.08
C ALA A 369 -1.12 13.76 8.77
N GLN A 370 -0.74 13.20 7.62
CA GLN A 370 -0.97 13.82 6.31
C GLN A 370 -2.42 13.69 5.83
N VAL A 371 -3.07 12.55 6.06
CA VAL A 371 -4.44 12.28 5.58
C VAL A 371 -5.53 12.81 6.53
N SER A 372 -5.17 13.17 7.77
CA SER A 372 -6.13 13.75 8.72
C SER A 372 -6.74 15.04 8.19
N ALA A 373 -8.08 15.09 8.14
CA ALA A 373 -8.87 16.25 7.70
C ALA A 373 -8.68 17.50 8.57
N VAL A 374 -8.07 17.35 9.76
CA VAL A 374 -7.74 18.45 10.65
C VAL A 374 -6.38 19.02 10.24
N TYR A 375 -6.35 19.85 9.20
CA TYR A 375 -5.09 20.29 8.58
C TYR A 375 -4.29 21.32 9.41
N TRP A 376 -4.89 22.00 10.39
CA TRP A 376 -4.37 23.29 10.86
C TRP A 376 -3.96 23.38 12.33
N THR A 377 -3.88 22.28 13.09
CA THR A 377 -3.25 22.38 14.42
C THR A 377 -1.74 22.57 14.24
N PHE A 378 -1.16 23.50 15.01
CA PHE A 378 0.29 23.73 15.04
C PHE A 378 1.06 22.42 15.24
N LEU A 379 0.54 21.53 16.10
CA LEU A 379 1.11 20.21 16.34
C LEU A 379 1.17 19.34 15.08
N LEU A 380 0.09 19.27 14.29
CA LEU A 380 0.07 18.48 13.05
C LEU A 380 0.96 19.10 11.97
N ALA A 381 1.03 20.43 11.88
CA ALA A 381 1.96 21.12 11.00
C ALA A 381 3.42 20.77 11.37
N LEU A 382 3.76 20.82 12.66
CA LEU A 382 5.08 20.44 13.16
C LEU A 382 5.41 18.97 12.85
N VAL A 383 4.48 18.04 13.10
CA VAL A 383 4.68 16.61 12.76
C VAL A 383 4.94 16.43 11.27
N ARG A 384 4.23 17.14 10.39
CA ARG A 384 4.47 17.06 8.93
C ARG A 384 5.85 17.60 8.54
N VAL A 385 6.28 18.71 9.13
CA VAL A 385 7.62 19.30 8.91
C VAL A 385 8.74 18.43 9.49
N LEU A 386 8.49 17.68 10.56
CA LEU A 386 9.51 16.78 11.12
C LEU A 386 9.58 15.44 10.38
N LEU A 387 8.45 14.95 9.85
CA LEU A 387 8.37 13.59 9.28
C LEU A 387 8.35 13.54 7.74
N TRP A 388 8.42 14.67 7.04
CA TRP A 388 8.42 14.67 5.56
C TRP A 388 9.59 13.86 4.99
N SER A 389 10.76 13.88 5.65
CA SER A 389 11.96 13.16 5.19
C SER A 389 11.77 11.65 5.21
N VAL A 390 11.00 11.13 6.18
CA VAL A 390 10.62 9.72 6.26
C VAL A 390 9.74 9.36 5.09
N THR A 391 8.71 10.17 4.82
CA THR A 391 7.82 9.96 3.67
C THR A 391 8.57 10.02 2.35
N VAL A 392 9.48 10.97 2.17
CA VAL A 392 10.32 11.07 0.97
C VAL A 392 11.26 9.88 0.84
N THR A 393 11.90 9.45 1.92
CA THR A 393 12.79 8.28 1.91
C THR A 393 12.02 7.02 1.52
N VAL A 394 10.84 6.78 2.09
CA VAL A 394 10.02 5.62 1.75
C VAL A 394 9.56 5.70 0.29
N ARG A 395 9.02 6.84 -0.15
CA ARG A 395 8.44 7.00 -1.50
C ARG A 395 9.46 7.00 -2.63
N LEU A 396 10.59 7.67 -2.45
CA LEU A 396 11.57 7.85 -3.53
C LEU A 396 12.67 6.79 -3.54
N LEU A 397 12.89 6.09 -2.41
CA LEU A 397 13.97 5.12 -2.30
C LEU A 397 13.47 3.71 -1.99
N VAL A 398 12.74 3.52 -0.89
CA VAL A 398 12.34 2.16 -0.46
C VAL A 398 11.35 1.54 -1.45
N MET A 399 10.33 2.29 -1.85
CA MET A 399 9.26 1.80 -2.72
C MET A 399 9.75 1.41 -4.12
N PRO A 400 10.51 2.23 -4.88
CA PRO A 400 10.93 1.86 -6.23
C PRO A 400 11.82 0.62 -6.28
N VAL A 401 12.63 0.40 -5.23
CA VAL A 401 13.47 -0.80 -5.11
C VAL A 401 12.61 -2.04 -4.83
N ASN A 402 11.62 -1.93 -3.94
CA ASN A 402 10.68 -3.02 -3.64
C ASN A 402 9.72 -3.30 -4.80
N ALA A 403 9.39 -2.30 -5.62
CA ALA A 403 8.44 -2.40 -6.73
C ALA A 403 8.70 -3.58 -7.66
N ARG A 404 9.98 -3.82 -7.97
CA ARG A 404 10.38 -4.91 -8.86
C ARG A 404 10.02 -6.29 -8.30
N HIS A 405 10.14 -6.47 -6.99
CA HIS A 405 9.79 -7.72 -6.33
C HIS A 405 8.27 -7.94 -6.36
N TRP A 406 7.49 -6.93 -5.98
CA TRP A 406 6.02 -7.03 -5.94
C TRP A 406 5.40 -7.23 -7.33
N ARG A 407 5.91 -6.53 -8.35
CA ARG A 407 5.50 -6.79 -9.75
C ARG A 407 5.75 -8.23 -10.18
N ARG A 408 6.91 -8.79 -9.81
CA ARG A 408 7.24 -10.19 -10.14
C ARG A 408 6.34 -11.16 -9.38
N ALA A 409 6.02 -10.87 -8.12
CA ALA A 409 5.11 -11.69 -7.32
C ALA A 409 3.72 -11.75 -7.96
N GLU A 410 3.18 -10.60 -8.38
CA GLU A 410 1.89 -10.49 -9.06
C GLU A 410 1.85 -11.29 -10.37
N LEU A 411 2.83 -11.06 -11.24
CA LEU A 411 2.90 -11.71 -12.55
C LEU A 411 3.12 -13.22 -12.44
N ARG A 412 3.82 -13.65 -11.37
CA ARG A 412 3.97 -15.07 -11.05
C ARG A 412 2.63 -15.67 -10.57
N ALA A 413 1.88 -14.94 -9.73
CA ALA A 413 0.58 -15.41 -9.26
C ALA A 413 -0.40 -15.57 -10.43
N ASP A 414 -0.44 -14.60 -11.36
CA ASP A 414 -1.21 -14.68 -12.61
C ASP A 414 -0.81 -15.90 -13.46
N ALA A 415 0.50 -16.11 -13.64
CA ALA A 415 1.02 -17.23 -14.42
C ALA A 415 0.68 -18.58 -13.80
N GLU A 416 0.73 -18.71 -12.47
CA GLU A 416 0.36 -19.95 -11.77
C GLU A 416 -1.15 -20.20 -11.80
N ALA A 417 -1.97 -19.16 -11.63
CA ALA A 417 -3.42 -19.27 -11.78
C ALA A 417 -3.79 -19.74 -13.20
N ARG A 418 -3.13 -19.20 -14.23
CA ARG A 418 -3.28 -19.65 -15.61
C ARG A 418 -2.84 -21.10 -15.79
N ALA A 419 -1.66 -21.47 -15.29
CA ALA A 419 -1.14 -22.85 -15.39
C ALA A 419 -2.02 -23.87 -14.67
N ALA A 420 -2.70 -23.46 -13.59
CA ALA A 420 -3.70 -24.27 -12.89
C ALA A 420 -5.08 -24.31 -13.60
N GLY A 421 -5.21 -23.68 -14.77
CA GLY A 421 -6.42 -23.70 -15.60
C GLY A 421 -7.47 -22.66 -15.21
N TYR A 422 -7.11 -21.63 -14.45
CA TYR A 422 -8.02 -20.55 -14.02
C TYR A 422 -7.78 -19.23 -14.77
N GLY A 423 -6.95 -19.25 -15.82
CA GLY A 423 -6.58 -18.06 -16.60
C GLY A 423 -7.76 -17.28 -17.20
N PRO A 424 -8.72 -17.93 -17.88
CA PRO A 424 -9.88 -17.24 -18.46
C PRO A 424 -10.76 -16.56 -17.40
N GLY A 425 -10.98 -17.21 -16.26
CA GLY A 425 -11.70 -16.64 -15.13
C GLY A 425 -10.98 -15.42 -14.55
N LEU A 426 -9.67 -15.54 -14.33
CA LEU A 426 -8.86 -14.44 -13.82
C LEU A 426 -8.85 -13.25 -14.78
N TYR A 427 -8.76 -13.49 -16.09
CA TYR A 427 -8.89 -12.47 -17.12
C TYR A 427 -10.24 -11.73 -17.00
N THR A 428 -11.35 -12.46 -16.91
CA THR A 428 -12.68 -11.86 -16.74
C THR A 428 -12.77 -11.05 -15.44
N ALA A 429 -12.17 -11.52 -14.36
CA ALA A 429 -12.16 -10.80 -13.10
C ALA A 429 -11.39 -9.49 -13.19
N LEU A 430 -10.15 -9.51 -13.72
CA LEU A 430 -9.32 -8.31 -13.89
C LEU A 430 -9.97 -7.29 -14.83
N ALA A 431 -10.59 -7.76 -15.91
CA ALA A 431 -11.32 -6.90 -16.85
C ALA A 431 -12.50 -6.18 -16.19
N ARG A 432 -13.20 -6.82 -15.23
CA ARG A 432 -14.32 -6.23 -14.49
C ARG A 432 -13.88 -5.33 -13.33
N LEU A 433 -12.80 -5.70 -12.64
CA LEU A 433 -12.33 -5.00 -11.43
C LEU A 433 -11.49 -3.76 -11.75
N GLY A 434 -10.84 -3.72 -12.92
CA GLY A 434 -10.05 -2.56 -13.34
C GLY A 434 -8.99 -2.14 -12.32
N GLU A 435 -8.85 -0.84 -12.06
CA GLU A 435 -7.94 -0.29 -11.03
C GLU A 435 -8.42 -0.53 -9.59
N GLY A 436 -9.66 -0.99 -9.40
CA GLY A 436 -10.25 -1.22 -8.07
C GLY A 436 -9.84 -2.54 -7.42
N PHE A 437 -9.19 -3.45 -8.16
CA PHE A 437 -8.82 -4.78 -7.65
C PHE A 437 -7.75 -4.74 -6.55
N ASP A 438 -6.84 -3.76 -6.60
CA ASP A 438 -5.66 -3.72 -5.73
C ASP A 438 -6.00 -3.36 -4.25
N GLY A 439 -7.27 -3.04 -3.96
CA GLY A 439 -7.83 -2.84 -2.61
C GLY A 439 -7.31 -1.61 -1.84
N ALA A 440 -8.12 -1.04 -0.97
CA ALA A 440 -7.74 0.04 -0.05
C ALA A 440 -6.87 -0.51 1.08
N ARG A 441 -5.62 -0.78 0.75
CA ARG A 441 -4.55 -0.87 1.75
C ARG A 441 -4.13 0.56 2.11
N SER A 442 -3.72 0.79 3.35
CA SER A 442 -3.32 2.13 3.82
C SER A 442 -1.82 2.21 4.12
N GLY A 443 -1.30 3.44 4.13
CA GLY A 443 0.06 3.75 4.59
C GLY A 443 1.14 2.99 3.85
N TRP A 444 1.96 2.24 4.59
CA TRP A 444 3.08 1.46 4.06
C TRP A 444 2.66 0.40 3.04
N ASP A 445 1.49 -0.21 3.21
CA ASP A 445 1.06 -1.32 2.36
C ASP A 445 0.56 -0.83 1.03
N ALA A 446 -0.23 0.25 1.07
CA ALA A 446 -0.57 1.00 -0.12
C ALA A 446 0.72 1.43 -0.84
N ALA A 447 1.70 1.93 -0.10
CA ALA A 447 2.96 2.39 -0.67
C ALA A 447 3.73 1.25 -1.38
N VAL A 448 3.97 0.15 -0.69
CA VAL A 448 4.74 -0.97 -1.25
C VAL A 448 4.00 -1.64 -2.40
N LEU A 449 2.66 -1.69 -2.34
CA LEU A 449 1.81 -2.39 -3.31
C LEU A 449 1.27 -1.50 -4.42
N ALA A 450 1.27 -0.17 -4.32
CA ALA A 450 0.97 0.79 -5.40
C ALA A 450 1.94 0.71 -6.60
N THR A 451 2.75 -0.33 -6.61
CA THR A 451 3.69 -0.67 -7.65
C THR A 451 3.26 -1.92 -8.44
N HIS A 452 2.01 -2.38 -8.32
CA HIS A 452 1.46 -3.45 -9.17
C HIS A 452 1.71 -3.17 -10.66
N PRO A 453 1.91 -4.22 -11.48
CA PRO A 453 1.96 -4.05 -12.93
C PRO A 453 0.61 -3.50 -13.41
N PRO A 454 0.60 -2.58 -14.39
CA PRO A 454 -0.64 -2.11 -15.01
C PRO A 454 -1.55 -3.28 -15.41
N THR A 455 -2.85 -3.17 -15.11
CA THR A 455 -3.84 -4.25 -15.35
C THR A 455 -3.83 -4.72 -16.79
N GLU A 456 -3.70 -3.82 -17.77
CA GLU A 456 -3.59 -4.19 -19.20
C GLU A 456 -2.41 -5.11 -19.50
N LEU A 457 -1.24 -4.90 -18.86
CA LEU A 457 -0.08 -5.78 -19.04
C LEU A 457 -0.27 -7.15 -18.38
N ARG A 458 -1.15 -7.24 -17.37
CA ARG A 458 -1.53 -8.51 -16.76
C ARG A 458 -2.53 -9.25 -17.65
N LEU A 459 -3.51 -8.52 -18.19
CA LEU A 459 -4.50 -9.03 -19.14
C LEU A 459 -3.79 -9.63 -20.36
N GLU A 460 -2.86 -8.90 -21.00
CA GLU A 460 -2.05 -9.38 -22.14
C GLU A 460 -1.41 -10.76 -21.89
N ARG A 461 -0.92 -11.00 -20.67
CA ARG A 461 -0.28 -12.29 -20.31
C ARG A 461 -1.27 -13.42 -20.05
N LEU A 462 -2.52 -13.07 -19.76
CA LEU A 462 -3.62 -14.00 -19.56
C LEU A 462 -4.41 -14.24 -20.86
N GLU A 463 -4.10 -13.54 -21.94
CA GLU A 463 -4.74 -13.74 -23.23
C GLU A 463 -4.49 -15.14 -23.80
N THR A 464 -5.43 -15.59 -24.62
CA THR A 464 -5.25 -16.83 -25.36
C THR A 464 -4.59 -16.48 -26.70
N PRO A 465 -3.46 -17.11 -27.07
CA PRO A 465 -2.79 -16.81 -28.33
C PRO A 465 -3.75 -16.92 -29.51
N GLY A 466 -3.79 -15.89 -30.37
CA GLY A 466 -4.59 -15.86 -31.59
C GLY A 466 -6.06 -15.43 -31.41
N ALA A 467 -6.50 -15.08 -30.20
CA ALA A 467 -7.80 -14.45 -29.97
C ALA A 467 -7.68 -12.91 -30.00
N HIS A 468 -8.68 -12.23 -30.56
CA HIS A 468 -8.74 -10.76 -30.45
C HIS A 468 -9.33 -10.38 -29.09
N HIS A 469 -8.52 -9.70 -28.29
CA HIS A 469 -8.93 -9.12 -27.01
C HIS A 469 -9.14 -7.60 -27.19
N PRO A 470 -10.31 -7.04 -26.82
CA PRO A 470 -10.53 -5.61 -26.87
C PRO A 470 -9.78 -4.91 -25.73
N LEU A 471 -9.38 -3.64 -25.94
CA LEU A 471 -8.93 -2.79 -24.85
C LEU A 471 -10.08 -2.63 -23.85
N HIS A 472 -9.89 -3.10 -22.63
CA HIS A 472 -10.86 -2.85 -21.57
C HIS A 472 -10.70 -1.40 -21.15
N ARG A 473 -11.77 -0.61 -21.27
CA ARG A 473 -11.81 0.66 -20.55
C ARG A 473 -11.84 0.29 -19.08
N THR A 474 -10.75 0.53 -18.37
CA THR A 474 -10.78 0.60 -16.91
C THR A 474 -11.99 1.44 -16.53
N GLY A 475 -12.90 0.84 -15.77
CA GLY A 475 -14.17 1.47 -15.43
C GLY A 475 -13.93 2.87 -14.92
N ALA A 476 -14.72 3.82 -15.43
CA ALA A 476 -14.77 5.18 -14.90
C ALA A 476 -14.76 5.13 -13.36
N PRO A 477 -14.07 6.07 -12.68
CA PRO A 477 -14.02 6.07 -11.23
C PRO A 477 -15.45 5.95 -10.69
N LEU A 478 -15.67 5.06 -9.71
CA LEU A 478 -16.94 4.87 -8.99
C LEU A 478 -17.35 6.11 -8.16
N THR A 479 -17.12 7.31 -8.68
CA THR A 479 -17.44 8.58 -8.04
C THR A 479 -18.00 9.58 -9.06
N SER A 480 -19.26 9.42 -9.45
CA SER A 480 -20.06 10.55 -9.94
C SER A 480 -21.48 10.60 -9.37
N GLY A 481 -21.76 9.85 -8.29
CA GLY A 481 -23.06 9.89 -7.60
C GLY A 481 -23.04 10.50 -6.19
N LEU A 482 -21.87 10.81 -5.63
CA LEU A 482 -21.75 11.09 -4.18
C LEU A 482 -20.82 12.27 -3.84
N ARG A 483 -20.62 13.21 -4.78
CA ARG A 483 -19.87 14.45 -4.54
C ARG A 483 -20.71 15.73 -4.62
N SER A 484 -21.96 15.66 -5.09
CA SER A 484 -22.85 16.83 -5.21
C SER A 484 -23.82 17.01 -4.04
N GLN A 485 -23.90 16.06 -3.10
CA GLN A 485 -24.77 16.17 -1.90
C GLN A 485 -24.04 16.52 -0.61
N LEU A 486 -22.70 16.57 -0.60
CA LEU A 486 -21.88 16.94 0.57
C LEU A 486 -21.28 18.36 0.48
N LEU A 487 -21.75 19.16 -0.48
CA LEU A 487 -21.38 20.57 -0.66
C LEU A 487 -22.60 21.50 -0.58
N LYS A 488 -23.71 21.02 0.01
CA LYS A 488 -24.92 21.83 0.19
C LYS A 488 -25.49 21.90 1.60
N ASP A 489 -24.86 21.27 2.59
CA ASP A 489 -25.18 21.47 4.01
C ASP A 489 -23.92 21.79 4.80
#